data_AF-A0A356TI81-F1
#
_entry.id   AF-A0A356TI81-F1
#
_cell.length_a   1.000
_cell.length_b   1.000
_cell.length_c   1.000
_cell.angle_alpha   90.00
_cell.angle_beta   90.00
_cell.angle_gamma   90.00
#
_symmetry.space_group_name_H-M   'P 1'
#
loop_
_entity.id
_entity.type
_entity.pdbx_description
1 polymer ?
#
loop_
_entity_poly.entity_id
_entity_poly.type
_entity_poly.pdbx_seq_one_letter_code
_entity_poly.pdbx_strand_id
1 'polypeptide(L)'
;MTPRALLATLTLFTLSLAPGLAHAGGFEFAGPGTRALGRGGAFMARADDPMALGYNPAALAFLPGYQLQLGSHLIFYDACVNRPGGYDDSDVSGSWAFESQFGAPDSTDPTNWVNQPFPQVCRDGLPGPSPQLVFTMHPMPGLGIGVGIL
;
A
#
# COMPACT_ATOMS: atom_id res chain seq x y z
N MET A 1 5.02 1.28 48.28
CA MET A 1 4.53 2.31 47.34
C MET A 1 3.35 3.02 47.98
N THR A 2 3.32 4.36 47.94
CA THR A 2 2.18 5.12 48.47
C THR A 2 0.96 4.90 47.56
N PRO A 3 -0.28 4.92 48.10
CA PRO A 3 -1.50 4.69 47.30
C PRO A 3 -1.64 5.66 46.12
N ARG A 4 -1.07 6.87 46.24
CA ARG A 4 -0.98 7.86 45.16
C ARG A 4 -0.05 7.43 44.02
N ALA A 5 1.09 6.81 44.33
CA ALA A 5 2.02 6.32 43.32
C ALA A 5 1.43 5.13 42.54
N LEU A 6 0.70 4.24 43.23
CA LEU A 6 0.02 3.10 42.61
C LEU A 6 -1.08 3.57 41.64
N LEU A 7 -1.91 4.54 42.05
CA LEU A 7 -2.93 5.13 41.19
C LEU A 7 -2.32 5.81 39.96
N ALA A 8 -1.21 6.54 40.13
CA ALA A 8 -0.50 7.20 39.03
C ALA A 8 0.07 6.19 38.02
N THR A 9 0.67 5.09 38.49
CA THR A 9 1.17 4.03 37.61
C THR A 9 0.04 3.30 36.89
N LEU A 10 -1.08 3.06 37.58
CA LEU A 10 -2.24 2.42 36.98
C LEU A 10 -2.88 3.31 35.90
N THR A 11 -2.98 4.63 36.16
CA THR A 11 -3.50 5.59 35.18
C THR A 11 -2.59 5.71 33.95
N LEU A 12 -1.27 5.80 34.13
CA LEU A 12 -0.33 5.79 33.01
C LEU A 12 -0.42 4.50 32.18
N PHE A 13 -0.51 3.35 32.85
CA PHE A 13 -0.63 2.06 32.18
C PHE A 13 -1.95 1.95 31.40
N THR A 14 -3.07 2.40 31.98
CA THR A 14 -4.35 2.42 31.26
C THR A 14 -4.34 3.39 30.08
N LEU A 15 -3.64 4.53 30.19
CA LEU A 15 -3.56 5.51 29.11
C LEU A 15 -2.67 5.01 27.96
N SER A 16 -1.64 4.22 28.24
CA SER A 16 -0.80 3.58 27.21
C SER A 16 -1.48 2.41 26.49
N LEU A 17 -2.59 1.90 27.04
CA LEU A 17 -3.41 0.85 26.43
C LEU A 17 -4.60 1.41 25.62
N ALA A 18 -4.79 2.73 25.59
CA ALA A 18 -5.84 3.33 24.78
C ALA A 18 -5.53 3.06 23.28
N PRO A 19 -6.40 2.32 22.56
CA PRO A 19 -6.16 2.06 21.15
C PRO A 19 -6.24 3.38 20.37
N GLY A 20 -5.19 3.67 19.61
CA GLY A 20 -5.19 4.80 18.67
C GLY A 20 -6.19 4.58 17.54
N LEU A 21 -6.59 5.67 16.87
CA LEU A 21 -7.37 5.57 15.64
C LEU A 21 -6.54 4.85 14.58
N ALA A 22 -7.04 3.70 14.11
CA ALA A 22 -6.43 2.97 13.01
C ALA A 22 -6.72 3.72 11.70
N HIS A 23 -5.66 4.17 11.03
CA HIS A 23 -5.75 4.68 9.67
C HIS A 23 -5.53 3.52 8.71
N ALA A 24 -6.43 3.34 7.73
CA ALA A 24 -6.19 2.39 6.66
C ALA A 24 -4.97 2.86 5.84
N GLY A 25 -3.97 2.00 5.67
CA GLY A 25 -2.76 2.27 4.87
C GLY A 25 -3.02 2.47 3.37
N GLY A 26 -4.28 2.37 2.94
CA GLY A 26 -4.65 2.43 1.53
C GLY A 26 -4.13 1.21 0.77
N PHE A 27 -3.80 1.42 -0.50
CA PHE A 27 -3.13 0.40 -1.32
C PHE A 27 -1.63 0.45 -1.03
N GLU A 28 -1.17 -0.39 -0.10
CA GLU A 28 0.27 -0.54 0.15
C GLU A 28 0.88 -1.55 -0.84
N PHE A 29 1.95 -1.11 -1.49
CA PHE A 29 2.82 -2.02 -2.23
C PHE A 29 3.86 -2.62 -1.27
N ALA A 30 4.25 -3.87 -1.52
CA ALA A 30 5.36 -4.49 -0.83
C ALA A 30 6.60 -3.58 -0.94
N GLY A 31 7.13 -3.15 0.20
CA GLY A 31 8.27 -2.23 0.23
C GLY A 31 9.51 -2.77 -0.50
N PRO A 32 10.44 -1.88 -0.90
CA PRO A 32 11.52 -2.28 -1.78
C PRO A 32 12.49 -3.29 -1.16
N GLY A 33 13.00 -4.21 -1.95
CA GLY A 33 14.01 -5.17 -1.50
C GLY A 33 13.47 -6.41 -0.77
N THR A 34 14.09 -7.54 -1.06
CA THR A 34 13.72 -8.84 -0.49
C THR A 34 14.01 -8.95 1.01
N ARG A 35 15.06 -8.27 1.50
CA ARG A 35 15.40 -8.24 2.93
C ARG A 35 14.37 -7.47 3.76
N ALA A 36 13.92 -6.32 3.27
CA ALA A 36 12.89 -5.54 3.93
C ALA A 36 11.55 -6.28 3.91
N LEU A 37 11.19 -6.85 2.76
CA LEU A 37 9.99 -7.67 2.62
C LEU A 37 9.98 -8.87 3.58
N GLY A 38 11.10 -9.61 3.66
CA GLY A 38 11.25 -10.74 4.59
C GLY A 38 11.19 -10.36 6.07
N ARG A 39 11.29 -9.07 6.40
CA ARG A 39 11.14 -8.51 7.76
C ARG A 39 9.78 -7.83 7.97
N GLY A 40 8.83 -8.00 7.06
CA GLY A 40 7.53 -7.33 7.13
C GLY A 40 7.65 -5.80 7.05
N GLY A 41 8.62 -5.29 6.29
CA GLY A 41 8.87 -3.85 6.15
C GLY A 41 9.75 -3.23 7.25
N ALA A 42 10.14 -4.00 8.28
CA ALA A 42 10.97 -3.52 9.37
C ALA A 42 12.46 -3.40 8.98
N PHE A 43 12.79 -2.37 8.17
CA PHE A 43 14.13 -2.17 7.61
C PHE A 43 14.75 -0.79 7.86
N MET A 44 13.95 0.23 8.18
CA MET A 44 14.38 1.64 8.34
C MET A 44 15.71 1.84 9.13
N ALA A 45 15.83 1.19 10.29
CA ALA A 45 16.99 1.31 11.17
C ALA A 45 18.19 0.46 10.73
N ARG A 46 17.97 -0.54 9.88
CA ARG A 46 18.99 -1.48 9.38
C ARG A 46 19.12 -1.39 7.86
N ALA A 47 18.94 -0.20 7.30
CA ALA A 47 19.04 0.06 5.88
C ALA A 47 20.50 -0.06 5.39
N ASP A 48 21.02 -1.29 5.32
CA ASP A 48 22.43 -1.62 5.09
C ASP A 48 22.70 -2.21 3.69
N ASP A 49 21.78 -1.96 2.75
CA ASP A 49 21.89 -2.32 1.34
C ASP A 49 21.38 -1.16 0.44
N PRO A 50 21.49 -1.25 -0.90
CA PRO A 50 21.05 -0.20 -1.82
C PRO A 50 19.59 0.22 -1.68
N MET A 51 18.72 -0.62 -1.09
CA MET A 51 17.31 -0.29 -0.81
C MET A 51 17.17 0.77 0.29
N ALA A 52 18.27 1.12 0.98
CA ALA A 52 18.35 2.32 1.81
C ALA A 52 17.85 3.57 1.09
N LEU A 53 17.98 3.65 -0.24
CA LEU A 53 17.43 4.74 -1.05
C LEU A 53 15.92 4.96 -0.82
N GLY A 54 15.15 3.88 -0.66
CA GLY A 54 13.69 3.95 -0.44
C GLY A 54 13.26 4.00 1.03
N TYR A 55 14.11 3.54 1.95
CA TYR A 55 13.78 3.50 3.38
C TYR A 55 14.43 4.61 4.19
N ASN A 56 15.75 4.77 4.08
CA ASN A 56 16.52 5.70 4.88
C ASN A 56 17.71 6.24 4.06
N PRO A 57 17.50 7.33 3.30
CA PRO A 57 18.54 7.91 2.47
C PRO A 57 19.81 8.32 3.24
N ALA A 58 19.70 8.64 4.54
CA ALA A 58 20.86 8.95 5.37
C ALA A 58 21.80 7.73 5.55
N ALA A 59 21.27 6.51 5.46
CA ALA A 59 22.06 5.30 5.57
C ALA A 59 22.99 5.08 4.36
N LEU A 60 22.73 5.73 3.21
CA LEU A 60 23.64 5.72 2.05
C LEU A 60 25.05 6.21 2.40
N ALA A 61 25.16 7.14 3.36
CA ALA A 61 26.43 7.65 3.86
C ALA A 61 27.29 6.59 4.57
N PHE A 62 26.75 5.41 4.88
CA PHE A 62 27.45 4.32 5.55
C PHE A 62 27.57 3.06 4.68
N LEU A 63 27.03 3.07 3.47
CA LEU A 63 27.14 1.94 2.54
C LEU A 63 28.56 1.84 1.98
N PRO A 64 29.13 0.64 1.85
CA PRO A 64 30.46 0.47 1.29
C PRO A 64 30.49 0.64 -0.24
N GLY A 65 31.45 1.42 -0.73
CA GLY A 65 31.90 1.44 -2.12
C GLY A 65 30.79 1.66 -3.15
N TYR A 66 30.86 0.89 -4.25
CA TYR A 66 29.86 0.86 -5.32
C TYR A 66 29.02 -0.40 -5.19
N GLN A 67 27.70 -0.26 -5.30
CA GLN A 67 26.78 -1.39 -5.22
C GLN A 67 25.72 -1.28 -6.30
N LEU A 68 25.36 -2.42 -6.86
CA LEU A 68 24.29 -2.57 -7.82
C LEU A 68 23.35 -3.68 -7.31
N GLN A 69 22.07 -3.36 -7.19
CA GLN A 69 21.05 -4.31 -6.79
C GLN A 69 19.97 -4.37 -7.87
N LEU A 70 19.66 -5.59 -8.29
CA LEU A 70 18.58 -5.94 -9.20
C LEU A 70 17.62 -6.88 -8.45
N GLY A 71 16.33 -6.61 -8.53
CA GLY A 71 15.30 -7.46 -7.91
C GLY A 71 13.96 -7.31 -8.60
N SER A 72 13.02 -8.17 -8.28
CA SER A 72 11.62 -8.01 -8.65
C SER A 72 10.74 -8.71 -7.64
N HIS A 73 9.67 -8.06 -7.21
CA HIS A 73 8.62 -8.70 -6.41
C HIS A 73 7.52 -9.24 -7.31
N LEU A 74 6.95 -10.39 -6.95
CA LEU A 74 5.75 -10.93 -7.59
C LEU A 74 4.56 -10.71 -6.64
N ILE A 75 3.62 -9.87 -7.07
CA ILE A 75 2.50 -9.42 -6.24
C ILE A 75 1.27 -10.25 -6.56
N PHE A 76 0.95 -11.15 -5.63
CA PHE A 76 -0.29 -11.91 -5.60
C PHE A 76 -1.31 -11.07 -4.80
N TYR A 77 -2.35 -10.61 -5.48
CA TYR A 77 -3.44 -9.87 -4.84
C TYR A 77 -4.72 -10.62 -5.18
N ASP A 78 -5.43 -11.06 -4.15
CA ASP A 78 -6.72 -11.71 -4.23
C ASP A 78 -7.70 -10.82 -3.47
N ALA A 79 -8.61 -10.22 -4.23
CA ALA A 79 -9.63 -9.33 -3.68
C ALA A 79 -10.85 -9.37 -4.58
N CYS A 80 -12.01 -9.33 -3.94
CA CYS A 80 -13.29 -9.24 -4.62
C CYS A 80 -14.11 -8.10 -4.03
N VAL A 81 -14.81 -7.39 -4.90
CA VAL A 81 -15.74 -6.33 -4.51
C VAL A 81 -17.14 -6.75 -4.93
N ASN A 82 -18.04 -6.79 -3.95
CA ASN A 82 -19.47 -6.79 -4.20
C ASN A 82 -19.98 -5.39 -3.88
N ARG A 83 -20.74 -4.76 -4.78
CA ARG A 83 -21.20 -3.38 -4.61
C ARG A 83 -22.51 -3.37 -3.82
N PRO A 84 -22.53 -2.91 -2.54
CA PRO A 84 -23.78 -2.75 -1.81
C PRO A 84 -24.52 -1.49 -2.29
N GLY A 85 -25.84 -1.57 -2.46
CA GLY A 85 -26.69 -0.41 -2.77
C GLY A 85 -28.15 -0.81 -3.04
N GLY A 86 -29.08 0.10 -2.74
CA GLY A 86 -30.46 0.00 -3.22
C GLY A 86 -30.50 0.31 -4.72
N TYR A 87 -31.26 -0.47 -5.46
CA TYR A 87 -31.25 -0.47 -6.92
C TYR A 87 -32.51 0.22 -7.49
N ASP A 88 -33.10 1.14 -6.72
CA ASP A 88 -34.41 1.74 -6.98
C ASP A 88 -34.36 3.05 -7.79
N ASP A 89 -33.20 3.44 -8.31
CA ASP A 89 -33.05 4.67 -9.09
C ASP A 89 -33.05 4.36 -10.60
N SER A 90 -34.11 4.83 -11.29
CA SER A 90 -34.29 4.70 -12.73
C SER A 90 -33.88 5.96 -13.50
N ASP A 91 -33.31 6.97 -12.83
CA ASP A 91 -33.00 8.23 -13.50
C ASP A 91 -31.68 8.17 -14.27
N VAL A 92 -31.74 7.58 -15.46
CA VAL A 92 -30.67 7.63 -16.47
C VAL A 92 -30.82 8.87 -17.37
N SER A 93 -31.70 9.82 -17.03
CA SER A 93 -32.06 10.97 -17.89
C SER A 93 -31.04 12.13 -17.78
N GLY A 94 -29.80 11.81 -18.14
CA GLY A 94 -28.67 12.76 -18.13
C GLY A 94 -27.56 12.32 -19.07
N SER A 95 -27.92 11.96 -20.30
CA SER A 95 -27.01 11.48 -21.36
C SER A 95 -25.98 12.53 -21.78
N TRP A 96 -24.93 12.70 -20.97
CA TRP A 96 -23.66 13.28 -21.40
C TRP A 96 -22.46 12.49 -20.87
N ALA A 97 -22.65 11.32 -20.23
CA ALA A 97 -21.57 10.62 -19.58
C ALA A 97 -21.65 9.08 -19.76
N PHE A 98 -20.70 8.60 -20.58
CA PHE A 98 -20.09 7.26 -20.68
C PHE A 98 -20.94 6.02 -21.05
N GLU A 99 -20.56 5.39 -22.17
CA GLU A 99 -20.68 3.95 -22.39
C GLU A 99 -20.09 3.23 -21.16
N SER A 100 -20.93 2.55 -20.38
CA SER A 100 -20.43 1.74 -19.28
C SER A 100 -19.78 0.48 -19.84
N GLN A 101 -18.90 -0.21 -19.10
CA GLN A 101 -18.41 -1.53 -19.50
C GLN A 101 -19.54 -2.57 -19.66
N PHE A 102 -20.75 -2.25 -19.19
CA PHE A 102 -21.96 -3.04 -19.32
C PHE A 102 -22.81 -2.64 -20.56
N GLY A 103 -22.30 -1.73 -21.40
CA GLY A 103 -22.96 -1.20 -22.59
C GLY A 103 -23.70 0.12 -22.35
N ALA A 104 -24.12 0.76 -23.44
CA ALA A 104 -25.11 1.83 -23.41
C ALA A 104 -26.42 1.33 -22.76
N PRO A 105 -27.11 2.15 -21.95
CA PRO A 105 -28.44 1.79 -21.44
C PRO A 105 -29.34 1.49 -22.64
N ASP A 106 -30.05 0.36 -22.58
CA ASP A 106 -31.00 -0.02 -23.62
C ASP A 106 -32.03 1.10 -23.77
N SER A 107 -32.02 1.77 -24.92
CA SER A 107 -32.95 2.87 -25.21
C SER A 107 -34.41 2.42 -25.27
N THR A 108 -34.68 1.11 -25.33
CA THR A 108 -36.03 0.53 -25.37
C THR A 108 -36.55 0.10 -24.00
N ASP A 109 -35.67 -0.23 -23.06
CA ASP A 109 -36.01 -0.49 -21.66
C ASP A 109 -34.91 0.05 -20.71
N PRO A 110 -34.97 1.34 -20.35
CA PRO A 110 -34.03 1.95 -19.41
C PRO A 110 -34.15 1.39 -17.99
N THR A 111 -35.15 0.54 -17.70
CA THR A 111 -35.37 -0.06 -16.38
C THR A 111 -34.78 -1.46 -16.21
N ASN A 112 -34.24 -2.07 -17.28
CA ASN A 112 -33.66 -3.42 -17.23
C ASN A 112 -32.48 -3.54 -16.23
N TRP A 113 -31.80 -2.44 -15.93
CA TRP A 113 -30.68 -2.39 -14.97
C TRP A 113 -31.11 -2.01 -13.54
N VAL A 114 -32.36 -1.59 -13.37
CA VAL A 114 -32.95 -1.25 -12.07
C VAL A 114 -33.25 -2.56 -11.34
N ASN A 115 -32.97 -2.63 -10.05
CA ASN A 115 -33.19 -3.83 -9.23
C ASN A 115 -32.43 -5.11 -9.61
N GLN A 116 -31.39 -5.02 -10.45
CA GLN A 116 -30.48 -6.14 -10.69
C GLN A 116 -29.23 -6.09 -9.80
N PRO A 117 -28.89 -7.18 -9.09
CA PRO A 117 -27.65 -7.23 -8.33
C PRO A 117 -26.44 -7.21 -9.26
N PHE A 118 -25.53 -6.27 -9.07
CA PHE A 118 -24.25 -6.28 -9.78
C PHE A 118 -23.47 -7.55 -9.44
N PRO A 119 -22.86 -8.23 -10.43
CA PRO A 119 -22.02 -9.38 -10.16
C PRO A 119 -20.80 -8.94 -9.32
N GLN A 120 -20.37 -9.82 -8.41
CA GLN A 120 -19.12 -9.65 -7.70
C GLN A 120 -17.96 -9.62 -8.71
N VAL A 121 -17.09 -8.61 -8.57
CA VAL A 121 -15.89 -8.47 -9.40
C VAL A 121 -14.69 -8.92 -8.58
N CYS A 122 -14.04 -10.00 -9.01
CA CYS A 122 -12.81 -10.53 -8.41
C CYS A 122 -11.60 -10.25 -9.30
N ARG A 123 -10.42 -10.18 -8.69
CA ARG A 123 -9.16 -10.02 -9.40
C ARG A 123 -8.56 -11.37 -9.79
N ASP A 124 -8.93 -11.90 -10.95
CA ASP A 124 -8.47 -13.22 -11.45
C ASP A 124 -7.21 -13.14 -12.34
N GLY A 125 -6.45 -12.06 -12.23
CA GLY A 125 -5.26 -11.80 -13.06
C GLY A 125 -3.99 -12.50 -12.58
N LEU A 126 -2.99 -12.59 -13.46
CA LEU A 126 -1.66 -13.06 -13.10
C LEU A 126 -0.99 -12.16 -12.04
N PRO A 127 -0.05 -12.69 -11.25
CA PRO A 127 0.72 -11.89 -10.30
C PRO A 127 1.43 -10.73 -11.01
N GLY A 128 1.33 -9.53 -10.44
CA GLY A 128 1.96 -8.33 -11.01
C GLY A 128 3.45 -8.29 -10.67
N PRO A 129 4.37 -8.18 -11.64
CA PRO A 129 5.78 -7.96 -11.33
C PRO A 129 6.03 -6.51 -10.91
N SER A 130 6.94 -6.32 -9.96
CA SER A 130 7.44 -5.01 -9.52
C SER A 130 8.96 -5.02 -9.59
N PRO A 131 9.55 -4.66 -10.74
CA PRO A 131 10.99 -4.69 -10.95
C PRO A 131 11.70 -3.54 -10.24
N GLN A 132 12.90 -3.81 -9.74
CA GLN A 132 13.71 -2.88 -8.97
C GLN A 132 15.16 -2.93 -9.45
N LEU A 133 15.74 -1.76 -9.63
CA LEU A 133 17.13 -1.59 -10.03
C LEU A 133 17.69 -0.36 -9.33
N VAL A 134 18.70 -0.56 -8.48
CA VAL A 134 19.32 0.53 -7.74
C VAL A 134 20.83 0.44 -7.80
N PHE A 135 21.44 1.58 -8.04
CA PHE A 135 22.88 1.79 -7.93
C PHE A 135 23.17 2.75 -6.79
N THR A 136 24.15 2.44 -5.97
CA THR A 136 24.66 3.35 -4.93
C THR A 136 26.17 3.45 -4.98
N MET A 137 26.69 4.63 -4.67
CA MET A 137 28.11 4.89 -4.54
C MET A 137 28.41 5.72 -3.29
N HIS A 138 29.54 5.42 -2.66
CA HIS A 138 30.07 6.17 -1.52
C HIS A 138 31.39 6.86 -1.91
N PRO A 139 31.34 8.06 -2.50
CA PRO A 139 32.53 8.72 -3.06
C PRO A 139 33.48 9.31 -2.00
N MET A 140 32.96 9.69 -0.83
CA MET A 140 33.75 10.32 0.24
C MET A 140 33.11 10.06 1.61
N PRO A 141 33.89 10.10 2.71
CA PRO A 141 33.37 9.85 4.05
C PRO A 141 32.16 10.73 4.38
N GLY A 142 31.05 10.10 4.76
CA GLY A 142 29.81 10.79 5.12
C GLY A 142 28.91 11.19 3.94
N LEU A 143 29.30 10.92 2.69
CA LEU A 143 28.44 11.14 1.52
C LEU A 143 28.17 9.82 0.78
N GLY A 144 26.89 9.48 0.66
CA GLY A 144 26.41 8.42 -0.22
C GLY A 144 25.47 8.99 -1.27
N ILE A 145 25.55 8.47 -2.50
CA ILE A 145 24.69 8.83 -3.62
C ILE A 145 24.01 7.56 -4.10
N GLY A 146 22.70 7.61 -4.31
CA GLY A 146 21.92 6.48 -4.83
C GLY A 146 20.97 6.95 -5.93
N VAL A 147 20.78 6.10 -6.94
CA VAL A 147 19.81 6.29 -8.01
C VAL A 147 19.20 4.94 -8.38
N GLY A 148 17.90 4.93 -8.68
CA GLY A 148 17.26 3.70 -9.08
C GLY A 148 15.76 3.80 -9.24
N ILE A 149 15.18 2.68 -9.60
CA ILE A 149 13.74 2.41 -9.70
C ILE A 149 13.43 1.42 -8.59
N LEU A 150 12.48 1.76 -7.73
CA LEU A 150 12.06 1.02 -6.53
C LEU A 150 10.57 0.67 -6.63
#